data_AF-A0A976DIQ6-F1
#
_entry.id   AF-A0A976DIQ6-F1
#
_cell.length_a   1.000
_cell.length_b   1.000
_cell.length_c   1.000
_cell.angle_alpha   90.00
_cell.angle_beta   90.00
_cell.angle_gamma   90.00
#
_symmetry.space_group_name_H-M   'P 1'
#
loop_
_entity.id
_entity.type
_entity.pdbx_description
1 polymer ?
#
loop_
_entity_poly.entity_id
_entity_poly.type
_entity_poly.pdbx_seq_one_letter_code
_entity_poly.pdbx_strand_id
1 'polypeptide(L)'
;MSQSTDFSRFFRTVAAGLVVTLSSQAFAAEAILVVNRVATDQYAVVKAPGTTPIGNDVVIKTKYCHEYSRNEDAVLTSAQDGGENALLFASGAQCEVVAVTKASDRSFNIIDFLIQIGLMALTGKNRAIPMPKRN
;
A
#
# COMPACT_ATOMS: atom_id res chain seq x y z
N MET A 1 31.13 39.05 -37.75
CA MET A 1 30.75 40.10 -36.78
C MET A 1 29.23 40.23 -36.77
N SER A 2 28.62 40.25 -35.57
CA SER A 2 27.26 40.69 -35.19
C SER A 2 26.06 39.94 -35.82
N GLN A 3 25.20 39.19 -35.12
CA GLN A 3 24.39 39.39 -33.89
C GLN A 3 23.23 40.40 -34.06
N SER A 4 21.98 39.89 -34.08
CA SER A 4 20.75 40.40 -33.41
C SER A 4 19.50 39.63 -33.95
N THR A 5 18.94 38.64 -33.26
CA THR A 5 17.85 38.69 -32.24
C THR A 5 16.53 39.28 -32.73
N ASP A 6 15.49 38.44 -32.88
CA ASP A 6 14.11 38.59 -32.33
C ASP A 6 13.25 37.42 -32.87
N PHE A 7 13.00 36.34 -32.12
CA PHE A 7 12.13 36.19 -30.94
C PHE A 7 10.65 36.50 -31.19
N SER A 8 9.83 35.49 -30.90
CA SER A 8 8.40 35.56 -30.58
C SER A 8 7.39 35.30 -31.71
N ARG A 9 6.50 34.34 -31.40
CA ARG A 9 5.25 33.94 -32.05
C ARG A 9 5.50 33.00 -33.24
N PHE A 10 5.43 31.69 -33.06
CA PHE A 10 4.19 30.97 -32.81
C PHE A 10 4.49 29.73 -31.96
N PHE A 11 4.30 29.85 -30.65
CA PHE A 11 4.36 28.72 -29.75
C PHE A 11 2.98 28.05 -29.68
N ARG A 12 3.03 26.71 -29.71
CA ARG A 12 2.06 25.75 -29.15
C ARG A 12 0.84 25.43 -29.99
N THR A 13 0.87 24.27 -30.65
CA THR A 13 -0.18 23.26 -30.42
C THR A 13 0.29 21.85 -30.83
N VAL A 14 0.12 20.90 -29.88
CA VAL A 14 -0.02 19.42 -30.00
C VAL A 14 1.10 18.64 -30.73
N ALA A 15 1.59 17.48 -30.30
CA ALA A 15 1.20 16.53 -29.27
C ALA A 15 2.49 15.85 -28.80
N ALA A 16 2.85 16.01 -27.53
CA ALA A 16 3.77 15.07 -26.91
C ALA A 16 2.96 13.77 -26.70
N GLY A 17 3.01 12.89 -27.69
CA GLY A 17 2.50 11.52 -27.56
C GLY A 17 3.28 10.83 -26.45
N LEU A 18 2.69 10.79 -25.25
CA LEU A 18 3.15 9.91 -24.18
C LEU A 18 2.85 8.48 -24.64
N VAL A 19 3.81 7.86 -25.32
CA VAL A 19 3.81 6.42 -25.54
C VAL A 19 4.06 5.78 -24.18
N VAL A 20 2.98 5.44 -23.49
CA VAL A 20 3.04 4.56 -22.32
C VAL A 20 3.35 3.17 -22.87
N THR A 21 4.64 2.84 -22.99
CA THR A 21 5.04 1.44 -23.15
C THR A 21 4.65 0.74 -21.85
N LEU A 22 3.53 0.03 -21.84
CA LEU A 22 3.19 -0.92 -20.79
C LEU A 22 4.18 -2.08 -20.88
N SER A 23 5.39 -1.89 -20.37
CA SER A 23 6.24 -3.01 -19.97
C SER A 23 5.46 -3.75 -18.89
N SER A 24 5.11 -5.01 -19.14
CA SER A 24 4.51 -5.95 -18.19
C SER A 24 5.50 -6.27 -17.06
N GLN A 25 5.88 -5.26 -16.30
CA GLN A 25 6.60 -5.46 -15.05
C GLN A 25 5.57 -6.03 -14.09
N ALA A 26 5.78 -7.29 -13.70
CA ALA A 26 5.11 -7.89 -12.57
C ALA A 26 5.33 -6.96 -11.38
N PHE A 27 4.35 -6.12 -11.06
CA PHE A 27 4.43 -5.27 -9.89
C PHE A 27 4.22 -6.20 -8.70
N ALA A 28 5.32 -6.66 -8.09
CA ALA A 28 5.26 -7.17 -6.72
C ALA A 28 4.64 -6.05 -5.89
N ALA A 29 3.41 -6.27 -5.45
CA ALA A 29 2.67 -5.25 -4.74
C ALA A 29 3.20 -5.19 -3.31
N GLU A 30 3.78 -4.05 -2.95
CA GLU A 30 4.33 -3.78 -1.62
C GLU A 30 3.59 -2.62 -0.95
N ALA A 31 3.45 -2.71 0.37
CA ALA A 31 2.91 -1.65 1.19
C ALA A 31 3.70 -1.54 2.49
N ILE A 32 4.20 -0.34 2.79
CA ILE A 32 4.71 0.01 4.12
C ILE A 32 3.48 0.14 5.04
N LEU A 33 3.54 -0.32 6.27
CA LEU A 33 2.43 -0.32 7.24
C LEU A 33 2.99 -0.07 8.63
N VAL A 34 2.15 0.41 9.54
CA VAL A 34 2.42 0.35 10.98
C VAL A 34 1.58 -0.77 11.55
N VAL A 35 2.19 -1.70 12.28
CA VAL A 35 1.51 -2.89 12.81
C VAL A 35 1.63 -3.02 14.34
N ASN A 36 0.67 -3.72 14.92
CA ASN A 36 0.63 -4.10 16.32
C ASN A 36 0.31 -5.58 16.45
N ARG A 37 1.10 -6.32 17.23
CA ARG A 37 0.73 -7.70 17.59
C ARG A 37 -0.54 -7.70 18.42
N VAL A 38 -1.53 -8.47 17.99
CA VAL A 38 -2.83 -8.64 18.70
C VAL A 38 -3.01 -10.04 19.27
N ALA A 39 -2.40 -11.04 18.63
CA ALA A 39 -2.33 -12.40 19.13
C ALA A 39 -1.07 -13.09 18.58
N THR A 40 -0.85 -14.35 18.96
CA THR A 40 0.21 -15.15 18.35
C THR A 40 0.00 -15.25 16.85
N ASP A 41 1.06 -14.91 16.10
CA ASP A 41 1.11 -14.87 14.64
C ASP A 41 0.05 -13.96 13.99
N GLN A 42 -0.44 -12.95 14.72
CA GLN A 42 -1.46 -12.01 14.22
C GLN A 42 -1.11 -10.56 14.55
N TYR A 43 -1.14 -9.73 13.51
CA TYR A 43 -0.72 -8.33 13.54
C TYR A 43 -1.81 -7.45 12.96
N ALA A 44 -2.37 -6.55 13.77
CA ALA A 44 -3.32 -5.55 13.30
C ALA A 44 -2.59 -4.41 12.58
N VAL A 45 -3.15 -3.96 11.46
CA VAL A 45 -2.65 -2.80 10.71
C VAL A 45 -3.18 -1.52 11.36
N VAL A 46 -2.29 -0.78 12.01
CA VAL A 46 -2.62 0.48 12.69
C VAL A 46 -2.78 1.61 11.67
N LYS A 47 -1.87 1.67 10.69
CA LYS A 47 -1.79 2.73 9.69
C LYS A 47 -1.18 2.20 8.40
N ALA A 48 -1.63 2.74 7.27
CA ALA A 48 -1.00 2.58 5.97
C ALA A 48 -0.69 3.96 5.34
N PRO A 49 0.25 4.04 4.38
CA PRO A 49 0.59 5.23 3.62
C PRO A 49 -0.64 5.80 2.92
N GLY A 50 -0.82 7.12 3.05
CA GLY A 50 -1.95 7.80 2.42
C GLY A 50 -3.33 7.44 3.00
N THR A 51 -3.39 6.76 4.15
CA THR A 51 -4.65 6.45 4.83
C THR A 51 -4.74 7.15 6.19
N THR A 52 -5.96 7.45 6.63
CA THR A 52 -6.24 7.64 8.06
C THR A 52 -5.95 6.35 8.82
N PRO A 53 -5.69 6.42 10.15
CA PRO A 53 -5.56 5.22 10.98
C PRO A 53 -6.75 4.29 10.71
N ILE A 54 -6.46 3.07 10.25
CA ILE A 54 -7.47 2.09 9.85
C ILE A 54 -8.04 1.38 11.10
N GLY A 55 -7.36 1.56 12.25
CA GLY A 55 -7.67 0.84 13.48
C GLY A 55 -7.40 -0.65 13.34
N ASN A 56 -7.79 -1.44 14.33
CA ASN A 56 -7.52 -2.89 14.32
C ASN A 56 -8.50 -3.69 13.44
N ASP A 57 -9.05 -3.07 12.37
CA ASP A 57 -10.04 -3.69 11.49
C ASP A 57 -9.40 -4.68 10.51
N VAL A 58 -8.16 -4.44 10.10
CA VAL A 58 -7.38 -5.33 9.22
C VAL A 58 -6.34 -6.08 10.05
N VAL A 59 -6.32 -7.40 9.95
CA VAL A 59 -5.38 -8.29 10.65
C VAL A 59 -4.60 -9.12 9.64
N ILE A 60 -3.28 -9.06 9.75
CA ILE A 60 -2.34 -9.90 9.00
C ILE A 60 -2.04 -11.13 9.86
N LYS A 61 -2.29 -12.31 9.30
CA LYS A 61 -1.94 -13.59 9.91
C LYS A 61 -0.70 -14.15 9.24
N THR A 62 0.26 -14.50 10.06
CA THR A 62 1.55 -15.06 9.63
C THR A 62 1.66 -16.53 10.00
N LYS A 63 2.66 -17.23 9.46
CA LYS A 63 3.00 -18.61 9.82
C LYS A 63 4.16 -18.62 10.81
N TYR A 64 3.92 -19.12 12.03
CA TYR A 64 4.94 -19.31 13.06
C TYR A 64 5.84 -18.08 13.30
N CYS A 65 5.25 -16.89 13.26
CA CYS A 65 5.95 -15.63 13.45
C CYS A 65 5.74 -15.12 14.86
N HIS A 66 6.71 -15.36 15.71
CA HIS A 66 6.65 -15.00 17.13
C HIS A 66 7.19 -13.60 17.43
N GLU A 67 7.34 -12.76 16.40
CA GLU A 67 7.84 -11.40 16.55
C GLU A 67 6.93 -10.55 17.45
N TYR A 68 7.53 -9.83 18.39
CA TYR A 68 6.77 -9.00 19.32
C TYR A 68 6.74 -7.54 18.86
N SER A 69 5.81 -7.25 17.96
CA SER A 69 5.69 -5.92 17.35
C SER A 69 4.69 -5.01 18.07
N ARG A 70 5.08 -3.76 18.34
CA ARG A 70 4.22 -2.70 18.92
C ARG A 70 4.43 -1.35 18.21
N ASN A 71 3.44 -0.91 17.45
CA ASN A 71 3.43 0.29 16.61
C ASN A 71 4.69 0.37 15.76
N GLU A 72 5.03 -0.75 15.14
CA GLU A 72 6.26 -0.91 14.39
C GLU A 72 5.99 -0.76 12.91
N ASP A 73 6.94 -0.16 12.20
CA ASP A 73 6.90 -0.15 10.75
C ASP A 73 7.18 -1.57 10.21
N ALA A 74 6.40 -1.97 9.21
CA ALA A 74 6.58 -3.23 8.51
C ALA A 74 6.27 -3.05 7.02
N VAL A 75 6.89 -3.87 6.18
CA VAL A 75 6.62 -3.94 4.74
C VAL A 75 5.88 -5.23 4.45
N LEU A 76 4.66 -5.12 3.95
CA LEU A 76 3.90 -6.23 3.42
C LEU A 76 4.21 -6.37 1.94
N THR A 77 4.67 -7.54 1.53
CA THR A 77 4.92 -7.87 0.12
C THR A 77 4.04 -9.03 -0.31
N SER A 78 3.45 -8.92 -1.50
CA SER A 78 2.82 -10.04 -2.17
C SER A 78 3.65 -10.43 -3.38
N ALA A 79 4.01 -11.71 -3.45
CA ALA A 79 4.68 -12.26 -4.61
C ALA A 79 3.66 -12.57 -5.70
N GLN A 80 3.91 -12.10 -6.92
CA GLN A 80 3.22 -12.60 -8.11
C GLN A 80 3.77 -13.98 -8.47
N ASP A 81 2.97 -14.80 -9.16
CA ASP A 81 3.39 -16.12 -9.69
C ASP A 81 3.70 -17.22 -8.66
N GLY A 82 3.01 -17.20 -7.50
CA GLY A 82 3.03 -18.33 -6.55
C GLY A 82 4.20 -18.31 -5.56
N GLY A 83 4.93 -17.19 -5.45
CA GLY A 83 5.85 -16.96 -4.34
C GLY A 83 5.13 -16.73 -3.00
N GLU A 84 5.89 -16.74 -1.92
CA GLU A 84 5.36 -16.53 -0.56
C GLU A 84 5.12 -15.03 -0.29
N ASN A 85 3.97 -14.70 0.28
CA ASN A 85 3.72 -13.36 0.81
C ASN A 85 4.54 -13.17 2.08
N ALA A 86 5.11 -11.99 2.30
CA ALA A 86 5.95 -11.74 3.47
C ALA A 86 5.59 -10.44 4.18
N LEU A 87 5.81 -10.43 5.49
CA LEU A 87 5.79 -9.26 6.34
C LEU A 87 7.19 -9.07 6.91
N LEU A 88 7.86 -7.99 6.51
CA LEU A 88 9.19 -7.62 6.97
C LEU A 88 9.07 -6.50 8.00
N PHE A 89 9.48 -6.76 9.23
CA PHE A 89 9.46 -5.79 10.34
C PHE A 89 10.69 -4.89 10.29
N ALA A 90 10.58 -3.67 10.83
CA ALA A 90 11.72 -2.76 10.97
C ALA A 90 12.83 -3.33 11.86
N SER A 91 12.51 -4.23 12.80
CA SER A 91 13.48 -5.01 13.57
C SER A 91 14.37 -5.92 12.70
N GLY A 92 13.96 -6.18 11.46
CA GLY A 92 14.61 -7.10 10.52
C GLY A 92 14.00 -8.51 10.52
N ALA A 93 13.02 -8.79 11.39
CA ALA A 93 12.29 -10.06 11.33
C ALA A 93 11.48 -10.16 10.03
N GLN A 94 11.50 -11.33 9.38
CA GLN A 94 10.72 -11.60 8.19
C GLN A 94 9.81 -12.80 8.44
N CYS A 95 8.53 -12.64 8.10
CA CYS A 95 7.52 -13.65 8.37
C CYS A 95 6.64 -13.93 7.17
N GLU A 96 6.39 -15.21 6.87
CA GLU A 96 5.46 -15.64 5.84
C GLU A 96 4.02 -15.25 6.23
N VAL A 97 3.30 -14.62 5.31
CA VAL A 97 1.91 -14.19 5.47
C VAL A 97 0.98 -15.23 4.86
N VAL A 98 0.11 -15.80 5.69
CA VAL A 98 -0.85 -16.83 5.28
C VAL A 98 -2.23 -16.27 5.01
N ALA A 99 -2.58 -15.13 5.61
CA ALA A 99 -3.84 -14.45 5.34
C ALA A 99 -3.79 -12.98 5.73
N VAL A 100 -4.63 -12.19 5.07
CA VAL A 100 -5.00 -10.85 5.52
C VAL A 100 -6.52 -10.83 5.60
N THR A 101 -7.07 -10.47 6.75
CA THR A 101 -8.51 -10.48 6.99
C THR A 101 -9.00 -9.11 7.45
N LYS A 102 -10.29 -8.86 7.27
CA LYS A 102 -10.96 -7.64 7.73
C LYS A 102 -12.19 -8.00 8.54
N ALA A 103 -12.42 -7.36 9.69
CA ALA A 103 -13.50 -7.75 10.59
C ALA A 103 -14.90 -7.65 9.94
N SER A 104 -15.09 -6.67 9.05
CA SER A 104 -16.34 -6.46 8.33
C SER A 104 -16.52 -7.33 7.09
N ASP A 105 -15.47 -8.00 6.61
CA ASP A 105 -15.46 -8.66 5.30
C ASP A 105 -14.64 -9.96 5.31
N ARG A 106 -15.34 -11.09 5.19
CA ARG A 106 -14.74 -12.44 5.19
C ARG A 106 -14.09 -12.82 3.86
N SER A 107 -14.43 -12.13 2.77
CA SER A 107 -13.86 -12.37 1.45
C SER A 107 -12.57 -11.59 1.21
N PHE A 108 -12.29 -10.63 2.09
CA PHE A 108 -11.11 -9.80 2.06
C PHE A 108 -9.83 -10.62 2.09
N ASN A 109 -8.93 -10.35 1.15
CA ASN A 109 -7.63 -11.01 1.06
C ASN A 109 -6.48 -10.00 0.90
N ILE A 110 -5.26 -10.52 0.78
CA ILE A 110 -4.04 -9.70 0.66
C ILE A 110 -4.02 -8.81 -0.60
N ILE A 111 -4.53 -9.32 -1.73
CA ILE A 111 -4.56 -8.58 -2.98
C ILE A 111 -5.56 -7.44 -2.89
N ASP A 112 -6.75 -7.69 -2.33
CA ASP A 112 -7.76 -6.64 -2.08
C ASP A 112 -7.19 -5.52 -1.22
N PHE A 113 -6.43 -5.87 -0.18
CA PHE A 113 -5.78 -4.92 0.70
C PHE A 113 -4.73 -4.07 -0.03
N LEU A 114 -3.85 -4.69 -0.80
CA LEU A 114 -2.81 -3.99 -1.56
C LEU A 114 -3.40 -3.10 -2.66
N ILE A 115 -4.44 -3.56 -3.36
CA ILE A 115 -5.20 -2.73 -4.32
C ILE A 115 -5.84 -1.54 -3.60
N GLN A 116 -6.44 -1.75 -2.43
CA GLN A 116 -7.07 -0.68 -1.67
C GLN A 116 -6.06 0.39 -1.24
N ILE A 117 -4.86 -0.02 -0.78
CA ILE A 117 -3.77 0.91 -0.43
C ILE A 117 -3.27 1.63 -1.68
N GLY A 118 -2.99 0.89 -2.76
CA GLY A 118 -2.52 1.48 -4.01
C GLY A 118 -3.51 2.52 -4.56
N LEU A 119 -4.80 2.22 -4.54
CA LEU A 119 -5.84 3.16 -4.95
C LEU A 119 -5.91 4.39 -4.02
N MET A 120 -5.78 4.22 -2.70
CA MET A 120 -5.74 5.35 -1.77
C MET A 120 -4.51 6.23 -1.98
N ALA A 121 -3.35 5.63 -2.22
CA ALA A 121 -2.12 6.37 -2.54
C ALA A 121 -2.26 7.19 -3.82
N LEU A 122 -2.93 6.65 -4.85
CA LEU A 122 -3.16 7.35 -6.12
C LEU A 122 -4.26 8.43 -6.03
N THR A 123 -5.29 8.21 -5.23
CA THR A 123 -6.47 9.09 -5.20
C THR A 123 -6.47 10.11 -4.05
N GLY A 124 -5.57 9.97 -3.07
CA GLY A 124 -5.50 10.83 -1.88
C GLY A 124 -6.77 10.85 -1.03
N LYS A 125 -7.71 9.94 -1.29
CA LYS A 125 -9.05 9.95 -0.70
C LYS A 125 -9.04 9.17 0.61
N ASN A 126 -8.70 9.84 1.71
CA ASN A 126 -8.90 9.34 3.07
C ASN A 126 -10.39 9.03 3.26
N ARG A 127 -10.78 7.74 3.25
CA ARG A 127 -12.14 7.35 3.65
C ARG A 127 -12.30 7.65 5.14
N ALA A 128 -12.88 8.80 5.46
CA ALA A 128 -13.37 9.09 6.79
C ALA A 128 -14.38 8.00 7.19
N ILE A 129 -14.12 7.31 8.28
CA ILE A 129 -15.06 6.36 8.88
C ILE A 129 -16.29 7.18 9.30
N PRO A 130 -17.50 6.93 8.77
CA PRO A 130 -18.69 7.62 9.24
C PRO A 130 -18.97 7.14 10.67
N MET A 131 -18.76 8.01 11.65
CA MET A 131 -19.16 7.76 13.03
C MET A 131 -20.70 7.75 13.12
N PRO A 132 -21.32 6.74 13.76
CA PRO A 132 -22.75 6.80 14.04
C PRO A 132 -23.01 7.94 15.02
N LYS A 133 -23.90 8.87 14.66
CA LYS A 133 -24.40 9.89 15.59
C LYS A 133 -25.11 9.17 16.74
N ARG A 134 -24.57 9.31 17.95
CA ARG A 134 -25.27 8.94 19.20
C ARG A 134 -26.50 9.85 19.31
N ASN A 135 -27.68 9.24 19.31
CA ASN A 135 -28.95 9.89 19.63
C ASN A 135 -29.14 9.94 21.15
#